data_AF-A0A645E3R4-F1
#
_entry.id   AF-A0A645E3R4-F1
#
_cell.length_a   1.000
_cell.length_b   1.000
_cell.length_c   1.000
_cell.angle_alpha   90.00
_cell.angle_beta   90.00
_cell.angle_gamma   90.00
#
_symmetry.space_group_name_H-M   'P 1'
#
loop_
_entity.id
_entity.type
_entity.pdbx_description
1 polymer ?
#
loop_
_entity_poly.entity_id
_entity_poly.type
_entity_poly.pdbx_seq_one_letter_code
_entity_poly.pdbx_strand_id
1 'polypeptide(L)'
;MDSPSEECCVEASSPKYENKEYRPQNEIQSDYGILARISKDDYKYIIIAGIHGYGTWITASFLNNLLRGTYQDEIYKKVFFGDNDFIAVIYGLFDTKKLYVSNENIGVHQKYCWKREASEWKQVL
;
A
#
# COMPACT_ATOMS: atom_id res chain seq x y z
N MET A 1 3.57 5.89 26.89
CA MET A 1 4.42 6.23 25.72
C MET A 1 3.47 6.39 24.55
N ASP A 2 3.54 7.56 23.93
CA ASP A 2 2.55 8.06 23.00
C ASP A 2 2.51 7.23 21.71
N SER A 3 1.29 6.99 21.22
CA SER A 3 1.04 6.47 19.87
C SER A 3 1.77 7.36 18.85
N PRO A 4 2.33 6.82 17.75
CA PRO A 4 2.89 7.61 16.64
C PRO A 4 1.76 8.25 15.82
N SER A 5 0.76 8.80 16.50
CA SER A 5 -0.35 9.57 15.96
C SER A 5 0.03 11.04 15.79
N GLU A 6 1.30 11.35 15.50
CA GLU A 6 1.56 12.62 14.80
C GLU A 6 0.65 12.58 13.57
N GLU A 7 -0.26 13.55 13.48
CA GLU A 7 -1.18 13.69 12.36
C GLU A 7 -0.37 13.85 11.08
N CYS A 8 0.00 12.73 10.46
CA CYS A 8 0.39 12.67 9.06
C CYS A 8 -0.88 12.76 8.18
N CYS A 9 -1.84 13.58 8.59
CA CYS A 9 -3.02 13.92 7.83
C CYS A 9 -2.69 15.19 7.04
N VAL A 10 -2.29 15.03 5.79
CA VAL A 10 -2.45 16.10 4.82
C VAL A 10 -3.88 15.96 4.32
N GLU A 11 -4.78 16.76 4.86
CA GLU A 11 -6.16 16.82 4.40
C GLU A 11 -6.13 17.18 2.91
N ALA A 12 -6.63 16.28 2.07
CA ALA A 12 -6.69 16.50 0.63
C ALA A 12 -7.70 17.62 0.37
N SER A 13 -7.23 18.87 0.35
CA SER A 13 -8.04 19.98 -0.09
C SER A 13 -8.42 19.73 -1.54
N SER A 14 -9.73 19.62 -1.83
CA SER A 14 -10.22 19.59 -3.20
C SER A 14 -9.63 20.82 -3.87
N PRO A 15 -8.73 20.66 -4.84
CA PRO A 15 -8.31 21.81 -5.61
C PRO A 15 -9.59 22.34 -6.24
N LYS A 16 -9.78 23.66 -6.24
CA LYS A 16 -10.85 24.30 -7.01
C LYS A 16 -10.56 24.10 -8.50
N TYR A 17 -10.71 22.88 -9.00
CA TYR A 17 -10.58 22.55 -10.40
C TYR A 17 -11.98 22.62 -10.99
N GLU A 18 -12.28 23.77 -11.61
CA GLU A 18 -13.25 23.85 -12.69
C GLU A 18 -12.98 22.69 -13.66
N ASN A 19 -13.85 21.67 -13.71
CA ASN A 19 -13.99 20.63 -14.75
C ASN A 19 -12.74 20.31 -15.61
N LYS A 20 -11.55 20.19 -15.01
CA LYS A 20 -10.33 19.86 -15.73
C LYS A 20 -10.13 18.37 -15.53
N GLU A 21 -10.32 17.62 -16.62
CA GLU A 21 -9.89 16.23 -16.70
C GLU A 21 -8.45 16.13 -16.20
N TYR A 22 -8.22 15.26 -15.22
CA TYR A 22 -6.88 14.88 -14.86
C TYR A 22 -6.23 14.19 -16.05
N ARG A 23 -5.20 14.81 -16.63
CA ARG A 23 -4.39 14.21 -17.68
C ARG A 23 -3.02 13.89 -17.10
N PRO A 24 -2.59 12.62 -17.13
CA PRO A 24 -1.26 12.27 -16.66
C PRO A 24 -0.22 13.03 -17.50
N GLN A 25 0.70 13.72 -16.82
CA GLN A 25 1.76 14.49 -17.48
C GLN A 25 2.89 13.58 -18.01
N ASN A 26 3.00 12.35 -17.48
CA ASN A 26 4.01 11.36 -17.84
C ASN A 26 3.34 10.04 -18.24
N GLU A 27 3.92 9.33 -19.23
CA GLU A 27 3.46 7.99 -19.61
C GLU A 27 3.59 6.99 -18.44
N ILE A 28 4.55 7.22 -17.54
CA ILE A 28 4.75 6.44 -16.31
C ILE A 28 4.44 7.32 -15.10
N GLN A 29 3.58 6.82 -14.22
CA GLN A 29 3.19 7.47 -12.98
C GLN A 29 3.57 6.61 -11.77
N SER A 30 4.23 7.22 -10.79
CA SER A 30 4.37 6.61 -9.47
C SER A 30 3.12 6.88 -8.63
N ASP A 31 2.68 5.87 -7.90
CA ASP A 31 1.56 6.00 -6.97
C ASP A 31 1.74 5.04 -5.79
N TYR A 32 0.90 5.23 -4.77
CA TYR A 32 0.97 4.51 -3.51
C TYR A 32 -0.41 3.96 -3.13
N GLY A 33 -0.38 2.87 -2.37
CA GLY A 33 -1.56 2.33 -1.72
C GLY A 33 -1.22 1.73 -0.36
N ILE A 34 -2.26 1.42 0.39
CA ILE A 34 -2.19 0.79 1.70
C ILE A 34 -2.76 -0.61 1.56
N LEU A 35 -1.99 -1.59 2.06
CA LEU A 35 -2.47 -2.94 2.31
C LEU A 35 -2.41 -3.19 3.80
N ALA A 36 -3.56 -3.51 4.41
CA ALA A 36 -3.62 -3.86 5.81
C ALA A 36 -4.44 -5.13 6.02
N ARG A 37 -4.01 -5.93 7.00
CA ARG A 37 -4.83 -7.00 7.60
C ARG A 37 -5.05 -6.64 9.05
N ILE A 38 -6.31 -6.48 9.45
CA ILE A 38 -6.69 -6.08 10.81
C ILE A 38 -7.67 -7.09 11.38
N SER A 39 -7.35 -7.64 12.54
CA SER A 39 -8.21 -8.53 13.30
C SER A 39 -9.02 -7.72 14.31
N LYS A 40 -10.33 -7.87 14.27
CA LYS A 40 -11.25 -7.20 15.19
C LYS A 40 -12.47 -8.10 15.41
N ASP A 41 -12.84 -8.30 16.69
CA ASP A 41 -14.03 -9.05 17.11
C ASP A 41 -14.12 -10.46 16.46
N ASP A 42 -13.01 -11.21 16.46
CA ASP A 42 -12.84 -12.53 15.82
C ASP A 42 -12.89 -12.56 14.28
N TYR A 43 -13.08 -11.40 13.63
CA TYR A 43 -13.01 -11.26 12.18
C TYR A 43 -11.65 -10.74 11.72
N LYS A 44 -11.19 -11.23 10.57
CA LYS A 44 -10.01 -10.69 9.87
C LYS A 44 -10.46 -9.88 8.65
N TYR A 45 -10.08 -8.61 8.63
CA TYR A 45 -10.38 -7.68 7.54
C TYR A 45 -9.13 -7.45 6.69
N ILE A 46 -9.28 -7.49 5.37
CA ILE A 46 -8.26 -7.03 4.42
C ILE A 46 -8.70 -5.68 3.87
N ILE A 47 -7.83 -4.68 4.02
CA ILE A 47 -8.08 -3.30 3.56
C ILE A 47 -7.08 -3.02 2.45
N ILE A 48 -7.61 -2.55 1.32
CA ILE A 48 -6.84 -2.04 0.19
C ILE A 48 -7.34 -0.63 -0.10
N ALA A 49 -6.44 0.34 -0.08
CA ALA A 49 -6.76 1.73 -0.38
C ALA A 49 -5.64 2.37 -1.21
N GLY A 50 -5.93 2.83 -2.41
CA GLY A 50 -5.00 3.67 -3.20
C GLY A 50 -5.15 5.15 -2.85
N ILE A 51 -4.07 5.92 -2.93
CA ILE A 51 -4.16 7.39 -2.91
C ILE A 51 -4.98 7.87 -4.13
N HIS A 52 -4.78 7.23 -5.28
CA HIS A 52 -5.63 7.34 -6.46
C HIS A 52 -6.09 5.94 -6.90
N GLY A 53 -6.91 5.89 -7.96
CA GLY A 53 -7.33 4.61 -8.55
C GLY A 53 -6.16 3.69 -8.93
N TYR A 54 -5.01 4.25 -9.32
CA TYR A 54 -3.82 3.49 -9.69
C TYR A 54 -3.14 2.84 -8.48
N GLY A 55 -3.10 3.50 -7.33
CA GLY A 55 -2.61 2.93 -6.07
C GLY A 55 -3.32 1.63 -5.68
N THR A 56 -4.62 1.54 -5.94
CA THR A 56 -5.40 0.31 -5.74
C THR A 56 -4.93 -0.81 -6.68
N TRP A 57 -4.66 -0.50 -7.95
CA TRP A 57 -4.16 -1.47 -8.94
C TRP A 57 -2.75 -1.95 -8.59
N ILE A 58 -1.89 -1.04 -8.15
CA ILE A 58 -0.54 -1.36 -7.67
C ILE A 58 -0.62 -2.33 -6.49
N THR A 59 -1.50 -2.05 -5.51
CA THR A 59 -1.69 -2.91 -4.34
C THR A 59 -2.25 -4.28 -4.72
N ALA A 60 -3.20 -4.34 -5.65
CA ALA A 60 -3.74 -5.60 -6.15
C ALA A 60 -2.67 -6.43 -6.89
N SER A 61 -1.84 -5.79 -7.72
CA SER A 61 -0.74 -6.44 -8.42
C SER A 61 0.33 -6.95 -7.45
N PHE A 62 0.68 -6.16 -6.43
CA PHE A 62 1.54 -6.58 -5.34
C PHE A 62 1.03 -7.86 -4.65
N LEU A 63 -0.25 -7.88 -4.26
CA LEU A 63 -0.88 -9.02 -3.61
C LEU A 63 -0.84 -10.26 -4.53
N ASN A 64 -1.14 -10.08 -5.82
CA ASN A 64 -1.04 -11.16 -6.80
C ASN A 64 0.40 -11.72 -6.89
N ASN A 65 1.42 -10.86 -6.87
CA ASN A 65 2.82 -11.29 -6.91
C ASN A 65 3.23 -12.06 -5.64
N LEU A 66 2.75 -11.64 -4.46
CA LEU A 66 2.92 -12.41 -3.23
C LEU A 66 2.29 -13.80 -3.33
N LEU A 67 1.02 -13.86 -3.75
CA LEU A 67 0.25 -15.11 -3.85
C LEU A 67 0.83 -16.09 -4.88
N ARG A 68 1.42 -15.57 -5.96
CA ARG A 68 2.12 -16.38 -6.98
C ARG A 68 3.55 -16.74 -6.59
N GLY A 69 4.06 -16.22 -5.47
CA GLY A 69 5.43 -16.46 -5.01
C GLY A 69 6.50 -15.78 -5.90
N THR A 70 6.13 -14.77 -6.68
CA THR A 70 7.07 -14.05 -7.56
C THR A 70 7.74 -12.86 -6.86
N TYR A 71 7.20 -12.42 -5.73
CA TYR A 71 7.82 -11.42 -4.88
C TYR A 71 9.01 -12.01 -4.12
N GLN A 72 10.15 -11.30 -4.12
CA GLN A 72 11.44 -11.86 -3.69
C GLN A 72 11.77 -11.60 -2.21
N ASP A 73 11.18 -10.58 -1.59
CA ASP A 73 11.55 -10.21 -0.23
C ASP A 73 10.84 -11.09 0.81
N GLU A 74 11.62 -12.02 1.38
CA GLU A 74 11.15 -12.99 2.36
C GLU A 74 10.74 -12.38 3.70
N ILE A 75 11.29 -11.22 4.09
CA ILE A 75 10.93 -10.57 5.35
C ILE A 75 9.48 -10.14 5.27
N TYR A 76 9.12 -9.46 4.19
CA TYR A 76 7.75 -9.02 3.96
C TYR A 76 6.81 -10.19 3.74
N LYS A 77 7.20 -11.22 2.97
CA LYS A 77 6.38 -12.44 2.80
C LYS A 77 5.96 -13.04 4.14
N LYS A 78 6.88 -13.17 5.08
CA LYS A 78 6.58 -13.70 6.43
C LYS A 78 5.55 -12.84 7.16
N VAL A 79 5.57 -11.53 6.98
CA VAL A 79 4.58 -10.62 7.58
C VAL A 79 3.21 -10.79 6.91
N PHE A 80 3.17 -10.74 5.58
CA PHE A 80 1.93 -10.85 4.81
C PHE A 80 1.24 -12.20 5.02
N PHE A 81 1.98 -13.30 5.07
CA PHE A 81 1.43 -14.65 5.30
C PHE A 81 1.30 -15.03 6.77
N GLY A 82 1.85 -14.25 7.70
CA GLY A 82 1.69 -14.49 9.14
C GLY A 82 0.23 -14.31 9.60
N ASP A 83 -0.03 -14.51 10.89
CA ASP A 83 -1.36 -14.31 11.47
C ASP A 83 -1.56 -12.94 12.12
N ASN A 84 -0.47 -12.25 12.42
CA ASN A 84 -0.50 -10.95 13.09
C ASN A 84 -1.14 -9.87 12.22
N ASP A 85 -1.75 -8.87 12.86
CA ASP A 85 -2.18 -7.66 12.15
C ASP A 85 -0.96 -6.99 11.52
N PHE A 86 -1.15 -6.39 10.34
CA PHE A 86 -0.12 -5.59 9.70
C PHE A 86 -0.74 -4.43 8.90
N ILE A 87 0.09 -3.41 8.67
CA ILE A 87 -0.19 -2.34 7.72
C ILE A 87 1.09 -2.04 6.95
N ALA A 88 0.97 -1.92 5.62
CA ALA A 88 2.08 -1.63 4.73
C ALA A 88 1.66 -0.60 3.69
N VAL A 89 2.53 0.39 3.43
CA VAL A 89 2.43 1.22 2.24
C VAL A 89 3.12 0.51 1.09
N ILE A 90 2.36 0.27 0.03
CA ILE A 90 2.82 -0.32 -1.22
C ILE A 90 3.05 0.83 -2.22
N TYR A 91 4.16 0.80 -2.93
CA TYR A 91 4.44 1.75 -4.00
C TYR A 91 4.63 1.00 -5.31
N GLY A 92 4.40 1.70 -6.42
CA GLY A 92 4.80 1.19 -7.71
C GLY A 92 4.66 2.17 -8.86
N LEU A 93 5.00 1.68 -10.05
CA LEU A 93 4.92 2.43 -11.30
C LEU A 93 3.81 1.88 -12.20
N PHE A 94 2.92 2.77 -12.62
CA PHE A 94 1.85 2.50 -13.57
C PHE A 94 2.19 3.11 -14.93
N ASP A 95 2.23 2.28 -15.97
CA ASP A 95 2.31 2.69 -17.37
C ASP A 95 0.89 3.02 -17.84
N THR A 96 0.58 4.32 -17.91
CA THR A 96 -0.75 4.85 -18.27
C THR A 96 -1.11 4.59 -19.72
N LYS A 97 -0.10 4.43 -20.60
CA LYS A 97 -0.29 4.17 -22.03
C LYS A 97 -0.67 2.71 -22.28
N LYS A 98 -0.05 1.79 -21.54
CA LYS A 98 -0.33 0.34 -21.63
C LYS A 98 -1.39 -0.13 -20.65
N LEU A 99 -1.82 0.74 -19.72
CA LEU A 99 -2.70 0.40 -18.60
C LEU A 99 -2.16 -0.79 -17.80
N TYR A 100 -0.86 -0.75 -17.48
CA TYR A 100 -0.12 -1.87 -16.92
C TYR A 100 0.74 -1.46 -15.73
N VAL A 101 0.75 -2.28 -14.67
CA VAL A 101 1.68 -2.13 -13.54
C VAL A 101 2.80 -3.14 -13.71
N SER A 102 4.05 -2.66 -13.81
CA SER A 102 5.21 -3.57 -13.90
C SER A 102 5.51 -4.22 -12.56
N ASN A 103 5.52 -5.54 -12.52
CA ASN A 103 5.88 -6.33 -11.34
C ASN A 103 7.28 -6.02 -10.78
N GLU A 104 8.20 -5.59 -11.63
CA GLU A 104 9.59 -5.28 -11.26
C GLU A 104 9.71 -4.00 -10.42
N ASN A 105 8.71 -3.12 -10.50
CA ASN A 105 8.73 -1.81 -9.86
C ASN A 105 7.67 -1.67 -8.78
N ILE A 106 7.19 -2.78 -8.19
CA ILE A 106 6.26 -2.77 -7.06
C ILE A 106 7.00 -3.22 -5.80
N GLY A 107 6.83 -2.48 -4.71
CA GLY A 107 7.49 -2.80 -3.45
C GLY A 107 6.75 -2.29 -2.23
N VAL A 108 7.27 -2.68 -1.07
CA VAL A 108 6.85 -2.17 0.23
C VAL A 108 7.73 -0.99 0.59
N HIS A 109 7.13 0.12 0.97
CA HIS A 109 7.88 1.26 1.48
C HIS A 109 8.42 0.94 2.88
N GLN A 110 9.72 0.72 3.00
CA GLN A 110 10.39 0.20 4.22
C GLN A 110 10.04 0.98 5.50
N LYS A 111 9.88 2.30 5.40
CA LYS A 111 9.50 3.16 6.56
C LYS A 111 8.07 2.95 7.06
N TYR A 112 7.21 2.33 6.26
CA TYR A 112 5.77 2.26 6.48
C TYR A 112 5.26 0.83 6.37
N CYS A 113 6.04 -0.13 6.88
CA CYS A 113 5.59 -1.49 7.11
C CYS A 113 5.63 -1.79 8.61
N TRP A 114 4.47 -2.10 9.17
CA TRP A 114 4.30 -2.32 10.59
C TRP A 114 3.51 -3.59 10.81
N LYS A 115 3.90 -4.37 11.81
CA LYS A 115 3.17 -5.55 12.28
C LYS A 115 2.83 -5.39 13.75
N ARG A 116 1.72 -5.98 14.16
CA ARG A 116 1.31 -6.00 15.56
C ARG A 116 1.93 -7.22 16.25
N GLU A 117 2.68 -6.97 17.31
CA GLU A 117 3.21 -7.99 18.20
C GLU A 117 2.64 -7.78 19.59
N ALA A 118 1.89 -8.77 20.09
CA ALA A 118 1.07 -8.62 21.30
C ALA A 118 0.17 -7.38 21.20
N SER A 119 0.41 -6.37 22.04
CA SER A 119 -0.36 -5.12 22.07
C SER A 119 0.32 -3.95 21.37
N GLU A 120 1.50 -4.15 20.76
CA GLU A 120 2.34 -3.08 20.23
C GLU A 120 2.52 -3.18 18.71
N TRP A 121 2.61 -2.04 18.03
CA TRP A 121 2.99 -1.96 16.63
C TRP A 121 4.51 -1.81 16.51
N LYS A 122 5.13 -2.70 15.72
CA LYS A 122 6.56 -2.68 15.46
C LYS A 122 6.84 -2.56 13.97
N GLN A 123 7.79 -1.71 13.63
CA GLN A 123 8.24 -1.56 12.25
C GLN A 123 8.96 -2.83 11.79
N VAL A 124 8.71 -3.22 10.55
CA VAL A 124 9.40 -4.31 9.87
C VAL A 124 10.65 -3.72 9.22
N LEU A 125 11.83 -4.27 9.58
CA LEU A 125 13.14 -3.84 9.09
C LEU A 125 13.42 -4.38 7.68
#